data_AF-A0A1D1ZZT0-F1
#
_entry.id   AF-A0A1D1ZZT0-F1
#
_cell.length_a   1.000
_cell.length_b   1.000
_cell.length_c   1.000
_cell.angle_alpha   90.00
_cell.angle_beta   90.00
_cell.angle_gamma   90.00
#
_symmetry.space_group_name_H-M   'P 1'
#
loop_
_entity.id
_entity.type
_entity.pdbx_description
1 polymer ?
#
loop_
_entity_poly.entity_id
_entity_poly.type
_entity_poly.pdbx_seq_one_letter_code
_entity_poly.pdbx_strand_id
1 'polypeptide(L)'
;MADDGQRPDPLESNTTMCSELSTSHDLPSGNPPAGTLEQSPLEIPPYILNPAEEGPQYALLLRDWIAEELQADAHSPLRVSLALGAVEAAFTATDGALLTASDLPALVATRAKIFQAWVSDVLLPRLESTQTPREKVQAAAAAVWTMLAAGSYSKDVLHAQHLHSFVALLTSSGGVKSAAKRQLDCAGVVITVYAACEVLAARHGHADLCGVRVQVSEDHCWLSLDGSGRRDAAVELTTSNAALRGLAPGAEAWSGWLYAGGRAHTLTQRQVIASLVVSVDPTVVNGRAKKVSGQLAGLQLLLLRQLQAAEAAMYPAAVCALAAVQQAWMNGGWHGELEVAPAAPQACGQAWRWPWHLVTAGGTTLDRELCELSRAECMPRPR
;
A
#
# COMPACT_ATOMS: atom_id res chain seq x y z
N MET A 1 7.90 5.49 69.32
CA MET A 1 7.52 6.91 69.09
C MET A 1 7.81 7.15 67.62
N ALA A 2 7.00 6.75 66.64
CA ALA A 2 5.56 7.02 66.41
C ALA A 2 5.29 8.54 66.39
N ASP A 3 5.17 9.13 65.21
CA ASP A 3 3.92 9.78 64.77
C ASP A 3 3.89 10.00 63.24
N ASP A 4 2.68 9.89 62.70
CA ASP A 4 2.21 9.86 61.32
C ASP A 4 2.10 11.26 60.67
N GLY A 5 1.93 11.31 59.34
CA GLY A 5 1.59 12.57 58.66
C GLY A 5 1.40 12.52 57.14
N GLN A 6 0.40 11.77 56.68
CA GLN A 6 -0.49 12.02 55.53
C GLN A 6 0.02 12.49 54.13
N ARG A 7 -0.35 11.66 53.14
CA ARG A 7 -0.60 11.96 51.71
C ARG A 7 -1.50 13.19 51.48
N PRO A 8 -1.38 13.86 50.31
CA PRO A 8 -2.37 13.61 49.26
C PRO A 8 -1.81 13.57 47.82
N ASP A 9 -2.45 12.73 46.98
CA ASP A 9 -2.68 12.96 45.54
C ASP A 9 -4.02 13.72 45.42
N PRO A 10 -4.33 14.51 44.35
CA PRO A 10 -4.28 14.00 42.98
C PRO A 10 -4.03 15.02 41.83
N LEU A 11 -3.82 14.46 40.63
CA LEU A 11 -4.26 14.92 39.30
C LEU A 11 -4.47 16.43 39.08
N GLU A 12 -3.70 17.01 38.14
CA GLU A 12 -4.28 17.78 37.04
C GLU A 12 -3.27 17.98 35.88
N SER A 13 -3.72 17.60 34.68
CA SER A 13 -3.42 18.18 33.36
C SER A 13 -2.08 18.87 33.10
N ASN A 14 -1.31 18.32 32.16
CA ASN A 14 -0.55 19.15 31.21
C ASN A 14 -0.53 18.49 29.82
N THR A 15 -1.59 18.77 29.08
CA THR A 15 -1.66 18.63 27.63
C THR A 15 -1.31 19.98 27.04
N THR A 16 -0.07 20.20 26.60
CA THR A 16 0.28 21.40 25.82
C THR A 16 1.39 21.12 24.80
N MET A 17 0.95 21.00 23.54
CA MET A 17 1.53 21.51 22.30
C MET A 17 3.01 21.25 21.97
N CYS A 18 3.22 20.33 21.02
CA CYS A 18 4.30 20.45 20.03
C CYS A 18 3.88 21.50 19.00
N SER A 19 4.14 22.77 19.29
CA SER A 19 4.11 23.85 18.32
C SER A 19 5.47 23.98 17.63
N GLU A 20 5.36 24.33 16.35
CA GLU A 20 6.37 24.38 15.31
C GLU A 20 7.63 25.18 15.67
N LEU A 21 8.78 24.63 15.32
CA LEU A 21 10.02 25.38 15.12
C LEU A 21 10.44 25.18 13.66
N SER A 22 9.95 26.05 12.78
CA SER A 22 10.47 26.19 11.42
C SER A 22 11.05 27.60 11.28
N THR A 23 12.38 27.69 11.32
CA THR A 23 13.13 28.91 11.10
C THR A 23 13.07 29.31 9.63
N SER A 24 12.64 30.55 9.39
CA SER A 24 12.49 31.20 8.09
C SER A 24 13.81 31.37 7.34
N HIS A 25 13.82 30.99 6.07
CA HIS A 25 14.72 31.56 5.08
C HIS A 25 13.88 31.95 3.84
N ASP A 26 13.77 33.26 3.64
CA ASP A 26 13.06 33.91 2.54
C ASP A 26 13.65 33.55 1.17
N LEU A 27 12.80 33.10 0.24
CA LEU A 27 13.04 33.11 -1.20
C LEU A 27 11.80 33.65 -1.92
N PRO A 28 11.97 34.37 -3.05
CA PRO A 28 10.96 35.30 -3.56
C PRO A 28 9.75 34.59 -4.18
N SER A 29 8.57 35.08 -3.80
CA SER A 29 7.26 34.65 -4.27
C SER A 29 7.04 35.01 -5.74
N GLY A 30 6.97 34.00 -6.59
CA GLY A 30 6.44 34.10 -7.95
C GLY A 30 5.56 32.89 -8.23
N ASN A 31 4.34 32.87 -7.69
CA ASN A 31 3.37 31.85 -8.05
C ASN A 31 2.96 32.06 -9.51
N PRO A 32 3.09 31.05 -10.39
CA PRO A 32 2.40 31.09 -11.68
C PRO A 32 0.88 31.04 -11.44
N PRO A 33 0.07 31.63 -12.32
CA PRO A 33 -1.38 31.66 -12.14
C PRO A 33 -1.93 30.25 -12.14
N ALA A 34 -2.78 29.96 -11.15
CA ALA A 34 -3.53 28.72 -11.06
C ALA A 34 -4.33 28.51 -12.34
N GLY A 35 -3.87 27.58 -13.19
CA GLY A 35 -4.67 27.07 -14.28
C GLY A 35 -5.84 26.32 -13.67
N THR A 36 -7.05 26.84 -13.82
CA THR A 36 -8.29 26.14 -13.54
C THR A 36 -8.41 25.00 -14.56
N LEU A 37 -7.87 23.83 -14.23
CA LEU A 37 -8.34 22.59 -14.82
C LEU A 37 -9.79 22.44 -14.33
N GLU A 38 -10.76 22.61 -15.23
CA GLU A 38 -12.15 22.23 -14.97
C GLU A 38 -12.16 20.79 -14.44
N GLN A 39 -12.43 20.64 -13.15
CA GLN A 39 -12.68 19.34 -12.55
C GLN A 39 -14.04 18.87 -13.04
N SER A 40 -14.05 18.05 -14.09
CA SER A 40 -15.24 17.28 -14.42
C SER A 40 -15.61 16.45 -13.19
N PRO A 41 -16.90 16.37 -12.81
CA PRO A 41 -17.32 15.52 -11.71
C PRO A 41 -16.81 14.09 -11.95
N LEU A 42 -16.31 13.43 -10.90
CA LEU A 42 -15.88 12.03 -10.93
C LEU A 42 -17.05 11.15 -11.42
N GLU A 43 -17.16 10.97 -12.73
CA GLU A 43 -18.14 10.07 -13.32
C GLU A 43 -17.76 8.64 -12.95
N ILE A 44 -18.65 7.97 -12.21
CA ILE A 44 -18.52 6.55 -11.90
C ILE A 44 -18.73 5.77 -13.20
N PRO A 45 -17.75 4.97 -13.66
CA PRO A 45 -17.92 4.19 -14.89
C PRO A 45 -19.20 3.33 -14.85
N PRO A 46 -19.99 3.28 -15.93
CA PRO A 46 -21.33 2.69 -15.92
C PRO A 46 -21.40 1.19 -15.62
N TYR A 47 -20.32 0.43 -15.76
CA TYR A 47 -20.25 -0.99 -15.37
C TYR A 47 -19.92 -1.20 -13.89
N ILE A 48 -19.40 -0.18 -13.19
CA ILE A 48 -19.43 -0.16 -11.72
C ILE A 48 -20.87 0.03 -11.25
N LEU A 49 -21.76 0.59 -12.08
CA LEU A 49 -23.14 0.93 -11.74
C LEU A 49 -24.15 -0.16 -12.10
N ASN A 50 -23.77 -1.41 -12.38
CA ASN A 50 -24.79 -2.46 -12.51
C ASN A 50 -25.49 -2.63 -11.14
N PRO A 51 -26.75 -2.17 -10.97
CA PRO A 51 -27.40 -2.13 -9.66
C PRO A 51 -27.78 -3.54 -9.17
N ALA A 52 -27.72 -4.53 -10.06
CA ALA A 52 -27.95 -5.94 -9.74
C ALA A 52 -26.72 -6.61 -9.11
N GLU A 53 -25.58 -5.92 -9.04
CA GLU A 53 -24.31 -6.43 -8.50
C GLU A 53 -23.83 -5.56 -7.33
N GLU A 54 -22.99 -6.10 -6.45
CA GLU A 54 -22.46 -5.39 -5.26
C GLU A 54 -21.36 -4.34 -5.59
N GLY A 55 -20.84 -4.36 -6.83
CA GLY A 55 -19.78 -3.45 -7.33
C GLY A 55 -19.95 -1.96 -6.99
N PRO A 56 -21.10 -1.32 -7.26
CA PRO A 56 -21.31 0.10 -6.97
C PRO A 56 -21.25 0.40 -5.48
N GLN A 57 -21.71 -0.52 -4.62
CA GLN A 57 -21.73 -0.31 -3.18
C GLN A 57 -20.32 -0.36 -2.58
N TYR A 58 -19.48 -1.28 -3.04
CA TYR A 58 -18.06 -1.31 -2.67
C TYR A 58 -17.32 -0.04 -3.08
N ALA A 59 -17.58 0.45 -4.30
CA ALA A 59 -16.94 1.65 -4.81
C ALA A 59 -17.28 2.89 -3.98
N LEU A 60 -18.55 3.08 -3.63
CA LEU A 60 -18.97 4.19 -2.78
C LEU A 60 -18.36 4.09 -1.38
N LEU A 61 -18.43 2.90 -0.76
CA LEU A 61 -17.90 2.69 0.59
C LEU A 61 -16.38 2.92 0.66
N LEU A 62 -15.61 2.35 -0.26
CA LEU A 62 -14.15 2.50 -0.29
C LEU A 62 -13.72 3.92 -0.64
N ARG A 63 -14.45 4.60 -1.54
CA ARG A 63 -14.23 6.01 -1.84
C ARG A 63 -14.39 6.87 -0.60
N ASP A 64 -15.47 6.67 0.14
CA ASP A 64 -15.77 7.44 1.35
C ASP A 64 -14.74 7.16 2.44
N TRP A 65 -14.34 5.90 2.65
CA TRP A 65 -13.28 5.56 3.59
C TRP A 65 -11.91 6.13 3.22
N ILE A 66 -11.53 6.12 1.94
CA ILE A 66 -10.29 6.76 1.50
C ILE A 66 -10.38 8.27 1.71
N ALA A 67 -11.52 8.90 1.45
CA ALA A 67 -11.72 10.33 1.74
C ALA A 67 -11.54 10.61 3.24
N GLU A 68 -12.18 9.83 4.11
CA GLU A 68 -12.03 9.94 5.55
C GLU A 68 -10.57 9.77 5.99
N GLU A 69 -9.88 8.74 5.50
CA GLU A 69 -8.46 8.53 5.81
C GLU A 69 -7.61 9.70 5.37
N LEU A 70 -7.83 10.26 4.18
CA LEU A 70 -7.08 11.41 3.68
C LEU A 70 -7.34 12.70 4.48
N GLN A 71 -8.48 12.81 5.17
CA GLN A 71 -8.82 13.95 6.03
C GLN A 71 -8.44 13.75 7.51
N ALA A 72 -8.09 12.53 7.93
CA ALA A 72 -7.74 12.26 9.32
C ALA A 72 -6.37 12.85 9.70
N ASP A 73 -6.24 13.38 10.92
CA ASP A 73 -4.96 13.91 11.45
C ASP A 73 -3.91 12.81 11.65
N ALA A 74 -4.36 11.57 11.88
CA ALA A 74 -3.51 10.39 12.00
C ALA A 74 -3.94 9.35 10.95
N HIS A 75 -3.30 9.39 9.79
CA HIS A 75 -3.55 8.46 8.69
C HIS A 75 -3.11 7.04 9.08
N SER A 76 -3.96 6.03 8.91
CA SER A 76 -3.53 4.64 9.07
C SER A 76 -3.90 3.82 7.83
N PRO A 77 -2.91 3.39 7.02
CA PRO A 77 -3.19 2.57 5.84
C PRO A 77 -3.72 1.17 6.19
N LEU A 78 -3.76 0.82 7.48
CA LEU A 78 -4.30 -0.44 7.99
C LEU A 78 -5.74 -0.66 7.53
N ARG A 79 -6.63 0.33 7.72
CA ARG A 79 -8.05 0.18 7.36
C ARG A 79 -8.21 -0.03 5.86
N VAL A 80 -7.52 0.77 5.05
CA VAL A 80 -7.55 0.70 3.59
C VAL A 80 -6.99 -0.62 3.09
N SER A 81 -5.83 -1.06 3.60
CA SER A 81 -5.20 -2.32 3.18
C SER A 81 -6.07 -3.54 3.49
N LEU A 82 -6.71 -3.57 4.67
CA LEU A 82 -7.65 -4.64 5.03
C LEU A 82 -8.89 -4.66 4.12
N ALA A 83 -9.39 -3.47 3.77
CA ALA A 83 -10.59 -3.30 2.95
C ALA A 83 -10.34 -3.68 1.48
N LEU A 84 -9.29 -3.13 0.87
CA LEU A 84 -8.90 -3.42 -0.51
C LEU A 84 -8.64 -4.91 -0.70
N GLY A 85 -7.87 -5.54 0.18
CA GLY A 85 -7.63 -6.98 0.08
C GLY A 85 -8.88 -7.83 0.28
N ALA A 86 -9.87 -7.37 1.06
CA ALA A 86 -11.14 -8.08 1.22
C ALA A 86 -12.02 -8.00 -0.02
N VAL A 87 -12.08 -6.82 -0.63
CA VAL A 87 -12.82 -6.59 -1.87
C VAL A 87 -12.13 -7.30 -3.04
N GLU A 88 -10.80 -7.26 -3.10
CA GLU A 88 -10.03 -8.01 -4.09
C GLU A 88 -10.28 -9.52 -3.98
N ALA A 89 -10.19 -10.08 -2.77
CA ALA A 89 -10.50 -11.50 -2.55
C ALA A 89 -11.93 -11.86 -2.98
N ALA A 90 -12.91 -10.99 -2.71
CA ALA A 90 -14.30 -11.23 -3.12
C ALA A 90 -14.50 -11.22 -4.64
N PHE A 91 -13.84 -10.30 -5.36
CA PHE A 91 -13.97 -10.20 -6.82
C PHE A 91 -13.08 -11.16 -7.61
N THR A 92 -12.14 -11.83 -6.96
CA THR A 92 -11.21 -12.78 -7.59
C THR A 92 -11.43 -14.22 -7.14
N ALA A 93 -12.30 -14.44 -6.15
CA ALA A 93 -12.70 -15.77 -5.68
C ALA A 93 -13.40 -16.57 -6.78
N THR A 94 -13.00 -17.83 -6.93
CA THR A 94 -13.61 -18.77 -7.89
C THR A 94 -14.79 -19.55 -7.32
N ASP A 95 -14.96 -19.54 -5.99
CA ASP A 95 -15.93 -20.37 -5.26
C ASP A 95 -17.23 -19.63 -4.89
N GLY A 96 -17.38 -18.37 -5.30
CA GLY A 96 -18.61 -17.61 -5.13
C GLY A 96 -18.89 -17.20 -3.68
N ALA A 97 -17.87 -17.13 -2.82
CA ALA A 97 -18.00 -16.56 -1.48
C ALA A 97 -18.41 -15.08 -1.59
N LEU A 98 -19.70 -14.82 -1.38
CA LEU A 98 -20.30 -13.50 -1.42
C LEU A 98 -19.99 -12.77 -0.10
N LEU A 99 -18.87 -12.05 -0.07
CA LEU A 99 -18.81 -10.86 0.77
C LEU A 99 -19.81 -9.86 0.17
N THR A 100 -20.63 -9.20 0.99
CA THR A 100 -21.42 -8.04 0.55
C THR A 100 -20.72 -6.76 0.98
N ALA A 101 -21.08 -5.63 0.35
CA ALA A 101 -20.57 -4.32 0.78
C ALA A 101 -21.00 -4.01 2.22
N SER A 102 -22.18 -4.47 2.63
CA SER A 102 -22.72 -4.28 3.98
C SER A 102 -21.92 -5.02 5.07
N ASP A 103 -21.29 -6.15 4.73
CA ASP A 103 -20.48 -6.96 5.66
C ASP A 103 -19.04 -6.45 5.81
N LEU A 104 -18.56 -5.67 4.83
CA LEU A 104 -17.17 -5.19 4.78
C LEU A 104 -16.75 -4.41 6.03
N PRO A 105 -17.54 -3.45 6.58
CA PRO A 105 -17.20 -2.75 7.81
C PRO A 105 -16.93 -3.67 9.01
N ALA A 106 -17.82 -4.63 9.24
CA ALA A 106 -17.70 -5.57 10.36
C ALA A 106 -16.49 -6.49 10.19
N LEU A 107 -16.24 -6.96 8.97
CA LEU A 107 -15.08 -7.79 8.63
C LEU A 107 -13.77 -7.03 8.83
N VAL A 108 -13.66 -5.79 8.33
CA VAL A 108 -12.47 -4.95 8.47
C VAL A 108 -12.20 -4.61 9.93
N ALA A 109 -13.23 -4.27 10.71
CA ALA A 109 -13.09 -4.02 12.15
C ALA A 109 -12.60 -5.27 12.90
N THR A 110 -13.14 -6.44 12.56
CA THR A 110 -12.72 -7.72 13.16
C THR A 110 -11.26 -8.02 12.82
N ARG A 111 -10.86 -7.86 11.56
CA ARG A 111 -9.48 -8.08 11.12
C ARG A 111 -8.50 -7.10 11.73
N ALA A 112 -8.88 -5.83 11.88
CA ALA A 112 -8.06 -4.83 12.56
C ALA A 112 -7.80 -5.24 14.02
N LYS A 113 -8.83 -5.71 14.74
CA LYS A 113 -8.68 -6.24 16.10
C LYS A 113 -7.75 -7.45 16.16
N ILE A 114 -7.87 -8.39 15.21
CA ILE A 114 -6.98 -9.56 15.14
C ILE A 114 -5.52 -9.12 14.93
N PHE A 115 -5.28 -8.19 14.00
CA PHE A 115 -3.92 -7.69 13.75
C PHE A 115 -3.35 -6.96 14.98
N GLN A 116 -4.14 -6.11 15.62
CA GLN A 116 -3.72 -5.39 16.82
C GLN A 116 -3.45 -6.33 18.00
N ALA A 117 -4.26 -7.38 18.16
CA ALA A 117 -4.01 -8.45 19.12
C ALA A 117 -2.69 -9.18 18.81
N TRP A 118 -2.44 -9.53 17.54
CA TRP A 118 -1.15 -10.12 17.15
C TRP A 118 0.04 -9.19 17.44
N VAL A 119 -0.08 -7.88 17.19
CA VAL A 119 0.96 -6.91 17.56
C VAL A 119 1.19 -6.91 19.07
N SER A 120 0.11 -6.90 19.87
CA SER A 120 0.18 -6.84 21.34
C SER A 120 0.70 -8.13 21.97
N ASP A 121 0.25 -9.28 21.47
CA ASP A 121 0.44 -10.58 22.13
C ASP A 121 1.65 -11.33 21.58
N VAL A 122 2.06 -11.07 20.34
CA VAL A 122 3.14 -11.81 19.65
C VAL A 122 4.35 -10.93 19.39
N LEU A 123 4.15 -9.71 18.89
CA LEU A 123 5.27 -8.83 18.53
C LEU A 123 5.82 -8.06 19.72
N LEU A 124 4.97 -7.35 20.46
CA LEU A 124 5.37 -6.50 21.59
C LEU A 124 6.25 -7.23 22.62
N PRO A 125 5.99 -8.50 23.01
CA PRO A 125 6.85 -9.22 23.96
C PRO A 125 8.27 -9.51 23.43
N ARG A 126 8.51 -9.35 22.12
CA ARG A 126 9.83 -9.50 21.48
C ARG A 126 10.59 -8.18 21.41
N LEU A 127 9.96 -7.08 21.83
CA LEU A 127 10.54 -5.76 21.79
C LEU A 127 10.97 -5.33 23.19
N GLU A 128 12.18 -4.78 23.25
CA GLU A 128 12.69 -4.13 24.45
C GLU A 128 12.65 -2.62 24.26
N SER A 129 12.42 -1.87 25.34
CA SER A 129 12.40 -0.40 25.27
C SER A 129 13.75 0.19 24.85
N THR A 130 14.84 -0.51 25.16
CA THR A 130 16.23 -0.13 24.85
C THR A 130 16.64 -0.39 23.41
N GLN A 131 15.86 -1.15 22.65
CA GLN A 131 16.17 -1.43 21.25
C GLN A 131 16.09 -0.15 20.40
N THR A 132 17.00 -0.05 19.45
CA THR A 132 16.98 0.94 18.38
C THR A 132 15.78 0.72 17.45
N PRO A 133 15.33 1.76 16.70
CA PRO A 133 14.29 1.60 15.68
C PRO A 133 14.59 0.47 14.69
N ARG A 134 15.86 0.28 14.32
CA ARG A 134 16.29 -0.81 13.43
C ARG A 134 16.02 -2.19 14.01
N GLU A 135 16.42 -2.41 15.26
CA GLU A 135 16.22 -3.69 15.96
C GLU A 135 14.73 -4.00 16.13
N LYS A 136 13.90 -2.98 16.40
CA LYS A 136 12.44 -3.13 16.47
C LYS A 136 11.83 -3.52 15.12
N VAL A 137 12.23 -2.86 14.03
CA VAL A 137 11.78 -3.22 12.67
C VAL A 137 12.26 -4.62 12.29
N GLN A 138 13.48 -5.01 12.67
CA GLN A 138 14.01 -6.36 12.48
C GLN A 138 13.18 -7.42 13.21
N ALA A 139 12.84 -7.17 14.48
CA ALA A 139 12.00 -8.06 15.27
C ALA A 139 10.58 -8.18 14.68
N ALA A 140 10.00 -7.07 14.21
CA ALA A 140 8.71 -7.05 13.50
C ALA A 140 8.77 -7.88 12.21
N ALA A 141 9.79 -7.68 11.39
CA ALA A 141 10.01 -8.47 10.18
C ALA A 141 10.14 -9.97 10.50
N ALA A 142 10.96 -10.33 11.48
CA ALA A 142 11.14 -11.71 11.91
C ALA A 142 9.82 -12.34 12.40
N ALA A 143 9.00 -11.59 13.13
CA ALA A 143 7.68 -12.05 13.57
C ALA A 143 6.74 -12.31 12.40
N VAL A 144 6.69 -11.40 11.40
CA VAL A 144 5.90 -11.61 10.17
C VAL A 144 6.37 -12.87 9.43
N TRP A 145 7.69 -13.00 9.21
CA TRP A 145 8.28 -14.14 8.52
C TRP A 145 8.03 -15.49 9.23
N THR A 146 7.89 -15.49 10.56
CA THR A 146 7.53 -16.69 11.34
C THR A 146 6.12 -17.19 11.02
N MET A 147 5.21 -16.30 10.62
CA MET A 147 3.83 -16.66 10.28
C MET A 147 3.67 -17.15 8.83
N LEU A 148 4.60 -16.77 7.95
CA LEU A 148 4.60 -17.17 6.55
C LEU A 148 5.11 -18.61 6.40
N ALA A 149 4.65 -19.32 5.37
CA ALA A 149 5.04 -20.70 5.13
C ALA A 149 6.56 -20.82 4.95
N ALA A 150 7.21 -21.60 5.82
CA ALA A 150 8.65 -21.87 5.77
C ALA A 150 9.09 -22.74 4.55
N GLY A 151 8.13 -23.27 3.78
CA GLY A 151 8.34 -24.21 2.67
C GLY A 151 8.38 -23.54 1.29
N SER A 152 7.57 -24.04 0.35
CA SER A 152 7.50 -23.59 -1.06
C SER A 152 6.96 -22.16 -1.23
N TYR A 153 7.69 -21.18 -0.69
CA TYR A 153 7.41 -19.76 -0.78
C TYR A 153 7.58 -19.33 -2.23
N SER A 154 6.50 -18.83 -2.84
CA SER A 154 6.54 -18.21 -4.15
C SER A 154 6.36 -16.72 -3.96
N LYS A 155 7.32 -15.92 -4.42
CA LYS A 155 7.19 -14.46 -4.36
C LYS A 155 6.12 -13.94 -5.32
N ASP A 156 5.75 -14.72 -6.34
CA ASP A 156 4.83 -14.33 -7.41
C ASP A 156 3.40 -14.86 -7.20
N VAL A 157 2.93 -14.87 -5.95
CA VAL A 157 1.52 -15.22 -5.65
C VAL A 157 0.65 -14.00 -5.85
N LEU A 158 -0.45 -14.17 -6.61
CA LEU A 158 -1.45 -13.12 -6.79
C LEU A 158 -2.24 -12.90 -5.49
N HIS A 159 -2.73 -11.68 -5.28
CA HIS A 159 -3.60 -11.34 -4.14
C HIS A 159 -2.94 -11.51 -2.76
N ALA A 160 -1.62 -11.31 -2.70
CA ALA A 160 -0.79 -11.50 -1.50
C ALA A 160 -0.14 -10.19 -0.98
N GLN A 161 -0.57 -9.04 -1.50
CA GLN A 161 0.05 -7.73 -1.33
C GLN A 161 -0.57 -6.87 -0.22
N HIS A 162 -1.76 -7.21 0.25
CA HIS A 162 -2.45 -6.44 1.28
C HIS A 162 -2.38 -7.11 2.66
N LEU A 163 -2.46 -6.30 3.71
CA LEU A 163 -2.50 -6.75 5.11
C LEU A 163 -3.64 -7.76 5.37
N HIS A 164 -4.72 -7.65 4.60
CA HIS A 164 -5.81 -8.62 4.58
C HIS A 164 -5.30 -10.06 4.51
N SER A 165 -4.38 -10.33 3.57
CA SER A 165 -3.87 -11.67 3.29
C SER A 165 -3.12 -12.20 4.50
N PHE A 166 -2.31 -11.37 5.16
CA PHE A 166 -1.63 -11.71 6.41
C PHE A 166 -2.60 -12.07 7.53
N VAL A 167 -3.61 -11.23 7.79
CA VAL A 167 -4.59 -11.48 8.87
C VAL A 167 -5.40 -12.75 8.62
N ALA A 168 -5.74 -13.03 7.36
CA ALA A 168 -6.39 -14.29 6.99
C ALA A 168 -5.53 -15.51 7.36
N LEU A 169 -4.19 -15.40 7.30
CA LEU A 169 -3.27 -16.47 7.75
C LEU A 169 -3.38 -16.69 9.26
N LEU A 170 -3.44 -15.62 10.05
CA LEU A 170 -3.52 -15.70 11.51
C LEU A 170 -4.76 -16.49 11.96
N THR A 171 -5.90 -16.25 11.30
CA THR A 171 -7.18 -16.91 11.60
C THR A 171 -7.31 -18.31 11.03
N SER A 172 -6.46 -18.70 10.06
CA SER A 172 -6.47 -20.04 9.45
C SER A 172 -5.97 -21.17 10.37
N SER A 173 -5.61 -20.83 11.60
CA SER A 173 -5.11 -21.74 12.65
C SER A 173 -6.23 -22.60 13.23
N GLY A 174 -6.75 -23.53 12.42
CA GLY A 174 -7.89 -24.39 12.79
C GLY A 174 -8.23 -25.49 11.79
N GLY A 175 -7.24 -26.09 11.12
CA GLY A 175 -7.47 -27.24 10.23
C GLY A 175 -8.15 -26.91 8.89
N VAL A 176 -8.28 -25.63 8.54
CA VAL A 176 -8.76 -25.22 7.21
C VAL A 176 -7.68 -25.54 6.19
N LYS A 177 -7.86 -26.63 5.44
CA LYS A 177 -7.13 -26.97 4.21
C LYS A 177 -7.49 -26.00 3.06
N SER A 178 -7.56 -24.70 3.34
CA SER A 178 -7.76 -23.70 2.30
C SER A 178 -6.46 -23.62 1.50
N ALA A 179 -6.59 -23.76 0.19
CA ALA A 179 -5.49 -23.72 -0.78
C ALA A 179 -4.77 -22.35 -0.84
N ALA A 180 -5.17 -21.37 -0.02
CA ALA A 180 -4.44 -20.13 0.15
C ALA A 180 -3.09 -20.42 0.84
N LYS A 181 -2.03 -20.49 0.03
CA LYS A 181 -0.66 -20.59 0.54
C LYS A 181 -0.42 -19.45 1.53
N ARG A 182 0.13 -19.76 2.71
CA ARG A 182 0.49 -18.78 3.75
C ARG A 182 1.63 -17.86 3.28
N GLN A 183 1.35 -16.95 2.36
CA GLN A 183 2.34 -16.19 1.62
C GLN A 183 1.92 -14.73 1.53
N LEU A 184 2.93 -13.87 1.49
CA LEU A 184 2.83 -12.47 1.10
C LEU A 184 3.77 -12.26 -0.08
N ASP A 185 3.54 -11.26 -0.91
CA ASP A 185 4.56 -10.81 -1.86
C ASP A 185 5.54 -9.83 -1.16
N CYS A 186 6.46 -9.22 -1.90
CA CYS A 186 7.41 -8.25 -1.33
C CYS A 186 6.70 -7.02 -0.73
N ALA A 187 5.68 -6.48 -1.41
CA ALA A 187 4.89 -5.36 -0.92
C ALA A 187 4.16 -5.73 0.37
N GLY A 188 3.50 -6.88 0.40
CA GLY A 188 2.70 -7.36 1.51
C GLY A 188 3.52 -7.51 2.79
N VAL A 189 4.75 -8.00 2.68
CA VAL A 189 5.67 -8.05 3.84
C VAL A 189 5.98 -6.63 4.34
N VAL A 190 6.36 -5.72 3.44
CA VAL A 190 6.72 -4.34 3.82
C VAL A 190 5.54 -3.59 4.43
N ILE A 191 4.36 -3.68 3.83
CA ILE A 191 3.12 -3.08 4.34
C ILE A 191 2.72 -3.67 5.69
N THR A 192 2.87 -4.99 5.89
CA THR A 192 2.55 -5.63 7.16
C THR A 192 3.48 -5.16 8.28
N VAL A 193 4.79 -5.08 8.01
CA VAL A 193 5.77 -4.58 8.99
C VAL A 193 5.53 -3.09 9.26
N TYR A 194 5.27 -2.29 8.22
CA TYR A 194 4.95 -0.88 8.36
C TYR A 194 3.71 -0.66 9.25
N ALA A 195 2.61 -1.39 8.99
CA ALA A 195 1.40 -1.31 9.80
C ALA A 195 1.64 -1.74 11.26
N ALA A 196 2.53 -2.71 11.51
CA ALA A 196 2.90 -3.09 12.86
C ALA A 196 3.66 -1.96 13.58
N CYS A 197 4.59 -1.29 12.90
CA CYS A 197 5.30 -0.12 13.44
C CYS A 197 4.33 1.02 13.80
N GLU A 198 3.34 1.29 12.95
CA GLU A 198 2.30 2.31 13.22
C GLU A 198 1.48 1.94 14.48
N VAL A 199 1.08 0.67 14.64
CA VAL A 199 0.35 0.22 15.84
C VAL A 199 1.21 0.34 17.10
N LEU A 200 2.47 -0.08 17.03
CA LEU A 200 3.42 0.02 18.16
C LEU A 200 3.64 1.48 18.58
N ALA A 201 3.81 2.38 17.62
CA ALA A 201 3.98 3.79 17.86
C ALA A 201 2.73 4.43 18.48
N ALA A 202 1.55 4.14 17.93
CA ALA A 202 0.30 4.76 18.35
C ALA A 202 -0.25 4.23 19.67
N ARG A 203 0.04 2.97 20.04
CA ARG A 203 -0.65 2.27 21.14
C ARG A 203 0.24 1.66 22.21
N HIS A 204 1.54 1.51 21.94
CA HIS A 204 2.44 0.76 22.81
C HIS A 204 3.70 1.54 23.21
N GLY A 205 3.68 2.87 23.07
CA GLY A 205 4.76 3.74 23.59
C GLY A 205 6.07 3.69 22.80
N HIS A 206 6.06 3.15 21.57
CA HIS A 206 7.23 3.11 20.69
C HIS A 206 7.24 4.29 19.71
N ALA A 207 7.21 5.52 20.24
CA ALA A 207 7.15 6.75 19.43
C ALA A 207 8.37 6.93 18.50
N ASP A 208 9.47 6.25 18.78
CA ASP A 208 10.65 6.20 17.91
C ASP A 208 10.38 5.53 16.54
N LEU A 209 9.27 4.80 16.41
CA LEU A 209 8.81 4.21 15.15
C LEU A 209 7.90 5.13 14.34
N CYS A 210 7.46 6.29 14.86
CA CYS A 210 6.61 7.25 14.13
C CYS A 210 7.24 7.78 12.84
N GLY A 211 8.58 7.78 12.76
CA GLY A 211 9.35 8.22 11.60
C GLY A 211 9.46 7.17 10.49
N VAL A 212 9.02 5.93 10.73
CA VAL A 212 9.16 4.86 9.73
C VAL A 212 8.32 5.19 8.50
N ARG A 213 8.90 5.05 7.30
CA ARG A 213 8.20 5.28 6.02
C ARG A 213 8.51 4.17 5.04
N VAL A 214 7.56 3.92 4.14
CA VAL A 214 7.78 3.02 3.00
C VAL A 214 8.61 3.74 1.93
N GLN A 215 9.66 3.10 1.45
CA GLN A 215 10.38 3.52 0.25
C GLN A 215 10.06 2.58 -0.90
N VAL A 216 9.87 3.14 -2.09
CA VAL A 216 9.57 2.38 -3.30
C VAL A 216 10.52 2.76 -4.44
N SER A 217 10.99 1.75 -5.15
CA SER A 217 11.61 1.87 -6.47
C SER A 217 10.68 1.27 -7.53
N GLU A 218 11.17 1.19 -8.76
CA GLU A 218 10.45 0.57 -9.88
C GLU A 218 10.30 -0.96 -9.75
N ASP A 219 10.99 -1.65 -8.84
CA ASP A 219 10.86 -3.11 -8.61
C ASP A 219 10.77 -3.52 -7.13
N HIS A 220 11.07 -2.60 -6.22
CA HIS A 220 11.32 -3.01 -4.84
C HIS A 220 10.81 -2.02 -3.83
N CYS A 221 10.49 -2.52 -2.64
CA CYS A 221 10.17 -1.68 -1.50
C CYS A 221 10.86 -2.16 -0.24
N TRP A 222 11.10 -1.20 0.64
CA TRP A 222 11.73 -1.40 1.94
C TRP A 222 11.26 -0.29 2.87
N LEU A 223 11.77 -0.26 4.10
CA LEU A 223 11.44 0.79 5.07
C LEU A 223 12.59 1.77 5.26
N SER A 224 12.29 3.05 5.41
CA SER A 224 13.15 4.08 6.01
C SER A 224 12.82 4.19 7.49
N LEU A 225 13.80 4.23 8.38
CA LEU A 225 13.57 4.37 9.83
C LEU A 225 13.11 5.77 10.25
N ASP A 226 13.54 6.79 9.52
CA ASP A 226 13.35 8.20 9.86
C ASP A 226 12.68 9.01 8.72
N GLY A 227 12.19 8.33 7.68
CA GLY A 227 11.61 8.96 6.51
C GLY A 227 12.58 9.78 5.65
N SER A 228 13.89 9.77 5.94
CA SER A 228 14.87 10.62 5.25
C SER A 228 15.24 10.14 3.85
N GLY A 229 14.91 8.89 3.47
CA GLY A 229 15.36 8.29 2.22
C GLY A 229 16.87 7.94 2.22
N ARG A 230 17.59 8.19 3.33
CA ARG A 230 19.02 7.91 3.42
C ARG A 230 19.28 6.41 3.51
N ARG A 231 20.40 5.99 2.91
CA ARG A 231 20.80 4.58 2.85
C ARG A 231 21.02 3.95 4.22
N ASP A 232 21.62 4.67 5.16
CA ASP A 232 21.86 4.21 6.54
C ASP A 232 20.57 4.08 7.36
N ALA A 233 19.50 4.75 6.95
CA ALA A 233 18.17 4.62 7.53
C ALA A 233 17.31 3.54 6.85
N ALA A 234 17.75 2.95 5.74
CA ALA A 234 17.01 1.91 5.03
C ALA A 234 17.07 0.56 5.76
N VAL A 235 15.97 -0.20 5.70
CA VAL A 235 15.81 -1.54 6.29
C VAL A 235 15.18 -2.45 5.25
N GLU A 236 15.97 -3.39 4.75
CA GLU A 236 15.59 -4.36 3.75
C GLU A 236 14.65 -5.43 4.33
N LEU A 237 13.56 -5.76 3.63
CA LEU A 237 12.55 -6.75 4.06
C LEU A 237 12.34 -7.86 3.03
N THR A 238 13.27 -7.99 2.07
CA THR A 238 13.19 -8.85 0.90
C THR A 238 12.70 -10.29 1.13
N THR A 239 11.95 -10.77 0.14
CA THR A 239 11.53 -12.18 0.01
C THR A 239 12.62 -13.06 -0.61
N SER A 240 13.62 -12.49 -1.28
CA SER A 240 14.61 -13.24 -2.08
C SER A 240 15.81 -13.75 -1.30
N ASN A 241 16.28 -12.99 -0.30
CA ASN A 241 17.46 -13.37 0.49
C ASN A 241 17.24 -13.07 1.98
N ALA A 242 17.06 -14.13 2.77
CA ALA A 242 16.82 -14.02 4.21
C ALA A 242 17.99 -13.34 4.96
N ALA A 243 19.22 -13.46 4.48
CA ALA A 243 20.39 -12.86 5.12
C ALA A 243 20.45 -11.33 4.98
N LEU A 244 19.70 -10.74 4.03
CA LEU A 244 19.64 -9.29 3.85
C LEU A 244 18.56 -8.63 4.71
N ARG A 245 17.62 -9.41 5.24
CA ARG A 245 16.47 -8.88 6.00
C ARG A 245 16.96 -8.14 7.24
N GLY A 246 16.44 -6.94 7.45
CA GLY A 246 16.82 -6.09 8.57
C GLY A 246 18.03 -5.20 8.34
N LEU A 247 18.82 -5.46 7.29
CA LEU A 247 20.05 -4.74 7.02
C LEU A 247 19.77 -3.53 6.13
N ALA A 248 20.67 -2.55 6.15
CA ALA A 248 20.70 -1.53 5.12
C ALA A 248 21.18 -2.15 3.80
N PRO A 249 20.65 -1.74 2.64
CA PRO A 249 21.16 -2.21 1.36
C PRO A 249 22.67 -1.95 1.19
N GLY A 250 23.35 -2.89 0.54
CA GLY A 250 24.77 -2.78 0.20
C GLY A 250 25.06 -1.57 -0.68
N ALA A 251 26.31 -1.11 -0.68
CA ALA A 251 26.70 0.13 -1.38
C ALA A 251 26.51 0.01 -2.88
N GLU A 252 26.92 -1.14 -3.42
CA GLU A 252 26.81 -1.48 -4.82
C GLU A 252 25.35 -1.74 -5.23
N ALA A 253 24.52 -2.23 -4.31
CA ALA A 253 23.10 -2.44 -4.59
C ALA A 253 22.38 -1.09 -4.78
N TRP A 254 22.72 -0.10 -3.95
CA TRP A 254 22.07 1.23 -3.95
C TRP A 254 22.24 2.00 -5.27
N SER A 255 23.35 1.81 -5.99
CA SER A 255 23.56 2.42 -7.32
C SER A 255 22.82 1.70 -8.46
N GLY A 256 22.28 0.51 -8.19
CA GLY A 256 21.56 -0.30 -9.15
C GLY A 256 20.11 0.14 -9.36
N TRP A 257 19.50 -0.40 -10.42
CA TRP A 257 18.11 -0.14 -10.79
C TRP A 257 17.11 -0.54 -9.69
N LEU A 258 17.37 -1.65 -8.98
CA LEU A 258 16.52 -2.15 -7.88
C LEU A 258 16.30 -1.11 -6.78
N TYR A 259 17.25 -0.19 -6.58
CA TYR A 259 17.17 0.91 -5.61
C TYR A 259 17.13 2.29 -6.29
N ALA A 260 16.76 2.34 -7.57
CA ALA A 260 16.62 3.54 -8.39
C ALA A 260 17.88 4.43 -8.43
N GLY A 261 19.08 3.85 -8.30
CA GLY A 261 20.33 4.60 -8.17
C GLY A 261 20.33 5.53 -6.95
N GLY A 262 19.65 5.12 -5.87
CA GLY A 262 19.52 5.88 -4.64
C GLY A 262 18.48 7.00 -4.67
N ARG A 263 17.63 7.03 -5.71
CA ARG A 263 16.56 8.02 -5.89
C ARG A 263 15.17 7.39 -5.72
N ALA A 264 15.09 6.37 -4.88
CA ALA A 264 13.83 5.76 -4.53
C ALA A 264 12.90 6.80 -3.88
N HIS A 265 11.60 6.62 -4.07
CA HIS A 265 10.61 7.55 -3.56
C HIS A 265 10.24 7.16 -2.12
N THR A 266 10.45 8.05 -1.16
CA THR A 266 9.94 7.88 0.20
C THR A 266 8.48 8.33 0.24
N LEU A 267 7.57 7.39 0.49
CA LEU A 267 6.14 7.65 0.49
C LEU A 267 5.72 8.40 1.77
N THR A 268 4.93 9.45 1.59
CA THR A 268 4.08 9.99 2.68
C THR A 268 3.00 8.97 3.06
N GLN A 269 2.34 9.12 4.21
CA GLN A 269 1.23 8.23 4.60
C GLN A 269 0.11 8.21 3.55
N ARG A 270 -0.22 9.37 2.96
CA ARG A 270 -1.18 9.48 1.86
C ARG A 270 -0.71 8.74 0.61
N GLN A 271 0.57 8.84 0.27
CA GLN A 271 1.15 8.10 -0.84
C GLN A 271 1.23 6.59 -0.57
N VAL A 272 1.30 6.14 0.70
CA VAL A 272 1.12 4.72 1.04
C VAL A 272 -0.29 4.26 0.69
N ILE A 273 -1.34 5.03 1.00
CA ILE A 273 -2.72 4.71 0.55
C ILE A 273 -2.77 4.62 -0.97
N ALA A 274 -2.17 5.56 -1.69
CA ALA A 274 -2.07 5.47 -3.14
C ALA A 274 -1.36 4.19 -3.60
N SER A 275 -0.25 3.80 -2.97
CA SER A 275 0.45 2.56 -3.30
C SER A 275 -0.40 1.31 -3.12
N LEU A 276 -1.28 1.28 -2.11
CA LEU A 276 -2.22 0.17 -1.87
C LEU A 276 -3.31 0.08 -2.94
N VAL A 277 -3.82 1.22 -3.40
CA VAL A 277 -4.83 1.27 -4.47
C VAL A 277 -4.20 0.88 -5.81
N VAL A 278 -3.00 1.40 -6.08
CA VAL A 278 -2.20 0.97 -7.22
C VAL A 278 -2.10 -0.55 -7.13
N SER A 279 -1.75 -1.14 -5.97
CA SER A 279 -1.48 -2.58 -5.77
C SER A 279 -2.69 -3.50 -5.90
N VAL A 280 -3.89 -3.01 -6.22
CA VAL A 280 -5.03 -3.86 -6.52
C VAL A 280 -4.79 -4.68 -7.79
N ASP A 281 -4.96 -6.00 -7.70
CA ASP A 281 -4.79 -6.92 -8.82
C ASP A 281 -6.16 -7.45 -9.30
N PRO A 282 -6.66 -6.99 -10.47
CA PRO A 282 -7.93 -7.43 -11.02
C PRO A 282 -7.87 -8.82 -11.69
N THR A 283 -6.74 -9.52 -11.66
CA THR A 283 -6.59 -10.84 -12.30
C THR A 283 -7.43 -11.90 -11.60
N VAL A 284 -8.27 -12.62 -12.36
CA VAL A 284 -9.01 -13.80 -11.89
C VAL A 284 -8.37 -15.04 -12.49
N VAL A 285 -7.98 -16.00 -11.64
CA VAL A 285 -7.39 -17.27 -12.09
C VAL A 285 -8.39 -18.40 -11.95
N ASN A 286 -8.79 -18.99 -13.07
CA ASN A 286 -9.63 -20.19 -13.09
C ASN A 286 -8.91 -21.33 -13.83
N GLY A 287 -8.23 -22.19 -13.06
CA GLY A 287 -7.36 -23.23 -13.61
C GLY A 287 -6.17 -22.63 -14.38
N ARG A 288 -6.10 -22.86 -15.69
CA ARG A 288 -5.07 -22.27 -16.58
C ARG A 288 -5.51 -20.95 -17.21
N ALA A 289 -6.80 -20.62 -17.18
CA ALA A 289 -7.31 -19.38 -17.74
C ALA A 289 -7.07 -18.24 -16.76
N LYS A 290 -6.65 -17.10 -17.31
CA LYS A 290 -6.61 -15.82 -16.61
C LYS A 290 -7.64 -14.90 -17.26
N LYS A 291 -8.42 -14.22 -16.45
CA LYS A 291 -9.38 -13.17 -16.85
C LYS A 291 -9.11 -11.92 -16.02
N VAL A 292 -9.73 -10.81 -16.37
CA VAL A 292 -9.67 -9.57 -15.58
C VAL A 292 -11.07 -9.25 -15.05
N SER A 293 -11.19 -8.99 -13.75
CA SER A 293 -12.41 -8.51 -13.12
C SER A 293 -12.62 -7.04 -13.48
N GLY A 294 -13.59 -6.77 -14.35
CA GLY A 294 -13.94 -5.40 -14.74
C GLY A 294 -14.45 -4.56 -13.58
N GLN A 295 -15.17 -5.16 -12.64
CA GLN A 295 -15.63 -4.48 -11.43
C GLN A 295 -14.44 -4.00 -10.57
N LEU A 296 -13.46 -4.88 -10.33
CA LEU A 296 -12.29 -4.56 -9.52
C LEU A 296 -11.37 -3.53 -10.20
N ALA A 297 -11.19 -3.63 -11.51
CA ALA A 297 -10.41 -2.64 -12.25
C ALA A 297 -11.12 -1.28 -12.37
N GLY A 298 -12.45 -1.26 -12.50
CA GLY A 298 -13.25 -0.05 -12.42
C GLY A 298 -13.12 0.62 -11.05
N LEU A 299 -13.21 -0.17 -9.99
CA LEU A 299 -12.97 0.30 -8.62
C LEU A 299 -11.58 0.93 -8.50
N GLN A 300 -10.54 0.26 -8.97
CA GLN A 300 -9.17 0.78 -8.98
C GLN A 300 -9.08 2.13 -9.73
N LEU A 301 -9.67 2.24 -10.92
CA LEU A 301 -9.72 3.50 -11.68
C LEU A 301 -10.37 4.63 -10.88
N LEU A 302 -11.53 4.37 -10.27
CA LEU A 302 -12.27 5.34 -9.48
C LEU A 302 -11.44 5.85 -8.30
N LEU A 303 -10.84 4.93 -7.55
CA LEU A 303 -10.03 5.28 -6.38
C LEU A 303 -8.75 6.03 -6.78
N LEU A 304 -8.09 5.66 -7.88
CA LEU A 304 -6.91 6.37 -8.38
C LEU A 304 -7.24 7.81 -8.83
N ARG A 305 -8.40 8.02 -9.48
CA ARG A 305 -8.85 9.38 -9.84
C ARG A 305 -9.15 10.23 -8.61
N GLN A 306 -9.79 9.64 -7.59
CA GLN A 306 -10.02 10.33 -6.32
C GLN A 306 -8.70 10.74 -5.66
N LEU A 307 -7.72 9.83 -5.63
CA LEU A 307 -6.39 10.12 -5.10
C LEU A 307 -5.68 11.23 -5.90
N GLN A 308 -5.80 11.23 -7.23
CA GLN A 308 -5.24 12.30 -8.08
C GLN A 308 -5.86 13.66 -7.77
N ALA A 309 -7.17 13.70 -7.52
CA ALA A 309 -7.85 14.94 -7.14
C ALA A 309 -7.46 15.42 -5.73
N ALA A 310 -7.15 14.50 -4.81
CA ALA A 310 -6.84 14.81 -3.42
C ALA A 310 -5.35 15.03 -3.13
N GLU A 311 -4.46 14.48 -3.95
CA GLU A 311 -3.00 14.50 -3.75
C GLU A 311 -2.31 15.08 -4.99
N ALA A 312 -1.98 16.37 -4.92
CA ALA A 312 -1.36 17.10 -6.03
C ALA A 312 0.00 16.51 -6.48
N ALA A 313 0.68 15.81 -5.57
CA ALA A 313 1.97 15.15 -5.83
C ALA A 313 1.86 13.61 -5.67
N MET A 314 0.97 12.97 -6.42
CA MET A 314 1.00 11.50 -6.54
C MET A 314 2.38 11.02 -7.01
N TYR A 315 2.88 9.94 -6.39
CA TYR A 315 4.17 9.39 -6.79
C TYR A 315 4.10 8.74 -8.19
N PRO A 316 5.21 8.69 -8.95
CA PRO A 316 5.18 8.40 -10.39
C PRO A 316 4.46 7.10 -10.78
N ALA A 317 4.66 6.00 -10.03
CA ALA A 317 4.03 4.73 -10.38
C ALA A 317 2.49 4.79 -10.29
N ALA A 318 1.95 5.60 -9.39
CA ALA A 318 0.50 5.76 -9.27
C ALA A 318 -0.10 6.58 -10.42
N VAL A 319 0.63 7.58 -10.92
CA VAL A 319 0.25 8.31 -12.14
C VAL A 319 0.25 7.38 -13.35
N CYS A 320 1.29 6.56 -13.49
CA CYS A 320 1.38 5.56 -14.55
C CYS A 320 0.25 4.53 -14.46
N ALA A 321 -0.06 4.01 -13.27
CA ALA A 321 -1.15 3.06 -13.08
C ALA A 321 -2.52 3.68 -13.41
N LEU A 322 -2.76 4.94 -13.04
CA LEU A 322 -3.99 5.63 -13.41
C LEU A 322 -4.13 5.75 -14.94
N ALA A 323 -3.07 6.19 -15.63
CA ALA A 323 -3.06 6.28 -17.08
C ALA A 323 -3.32 4.92 -17.75
N ALA A 324 -2.69 3.86 -17.22
CA ALA A 324 -2.86 2.48 -17.68
C ALA A 324 -4.32 2.02 -17.65
N VAL A 325 -4.93 2.10 -16.47
CA VAL A 325 -6.29 1.61 -16.25
C VAL A 325 -7.30 2.47 -17.00
N GLN A 326 -7.04 3.79 -17.10
CA GLN A 326 -7.86 4.69 -17.91
C GLN A 326 -7.79 4.38 -19.41
N GLN A 327 -6.60 4.07 -19.94
CA GLN A 327 -6.46 3.67 -21.34
C GLN A 327 -7.18 2.35 -21.62
N ALA A 328 -7.04 1.35 -20.74
CA ALA A 328 -7.77 0.10 -20.82
C ALA A 328 -9.29 0.31 -20.82
N TRP A 329 -9.76 1.27 -20.01
CA TRP A 329 -11.17 1.70 -19.98
C TRP A 329 -11.64 2.32 -21.30
N MET A 330 -10.90 3.27 -21.84
CA MET A 330 -11.26 3.94 -23.10
C MET A 330 -11.28 2.98 -24.29
N ASN A 331 -10.43 1.95 -24.28
CA ASN A 331 -10.35 0.96 -25.36
C ASN A 331 -11.47 -0.10 -25.31
N GLY A 332 -12.49 0.09 -24.48
CA GLY A 332 -13.60 -0.86 -24.33
C GLY A 332 -13.21 -2.15 -23.62
N GLY A 333 -12.06 -2.18 -22.93
CA GLY A 333 -11.47 -3.38 -22.30
C GLY A 333 -12.30 -4.01 -21.17
N TRP A 334 -13.47 -3.45 -20.84
CA TRP A 334 -14.37 -3.93 -19.79
C TRP A 334 -15.73 -4.41 -20.33
N HIS A 335 -15.97 -4.29 -21.64
CA HIS A 335 -17.17 -4.81 -22.29
C HIS A 335 -16.89 -6.20 -22.88
N GLY A 336 -17.02 -7.24 -22.04
CA GLY A 336 -16.96 -8.65 -22.45
C GLY A 336 -15.82 -9.46 -21.84
N GLU A 337 -16.04 -10.78 -21.73
CA GLU A 337 -15.04 -11.76 -21.27
C GLU A 337 -13.82 -11.78 -22.21
N LEU A 338 -12.79 -11.01 -21.89
CA LEU A 338 -11.51 -11.08 -22.59
C LEU A 338 -10.72 -12.30 -22.11
N GLU A 339 -10.49 -13.26 -23.01
CA GLU A 339 -9.42 -14.25 -22.85
C GLU A 339 -8.05 -13.58 -22.98
N VAL A 340 -7.16 -13.88 -22.03
CA VAL A 340 -5.77 -13.39 -22.06
C VAL A 340 -5.02 -14.09 -23.21
N ALA A 341 -4.70 -13.34 -24.27
CA ALA A 341 -3.87 -13.82 -25.38
C ALA A 341 -2.40 -14.04 -24.94
N PRO A 342 -1.67 -14.99 -25.55
CA PRO A 342 -0.27 -15.23 -25.21
C PRO A 342 0.65 -14.19 -25.88
N ALA A 343 1.30 -13.37 -25.06
CA ALA A 343 2.50 -12.56 -25.29
C ALA A 343 2.41 -11.32 -26.22
N ALA A 344 2.80 -10.16 -25.66
CA ALA A 344 3.24 -8.94 -26.36
C ALA A 344 4.45 -8.33 -25.59
N PRO A 345 5.30 -7.50 -26.24
CA PRO A 345 6.72 -7.41 -25.92
C PRO A 345 7.06 -6.61 -24.66
N GLN A 346 8.04 -7.13 -23.93
CA GLN A 346 8.70 -6.53 -22.76
C GLN A 346 9.27 -5.15 -23.09
N ALA A 347 8.57 -4.08 -22.71
CA ALA A 347 9.10 -2.72 -22.75
C ALA A 347 8.78 -1.94 -21.45
N CYS A 348 8.92 -2.62 -20.31
CA CYS A 348 9.34 -2.08 -19.02
C CYS A 348 9.64 -3.31 -18.14
N GLY A 349 10.79 -3.30 -17.48
CA GLY A 349 11.42 -4.48 -16.89
C GLY A 349 10.52 -5.27 -15.95
N GLN A 350 10.72 -6.59 -15.93
CA GLN A 350 10.07 -7.52 -15.01
C GLN A 350 10.41 -7.12 -13.59
N ALA A 351 9.50 -6.38 -12.96
CA ALA A 351 9.79 -5.78 -11.69
C ALA A 351 8.52 -5.22 -11.05
N TRP A 352 8.06 -5.85 -9.97
CA TRP A 352 6.64 -6.01 -9.64
C TRP A 352 5.86 -6.67 -10.79
N ARG A 353 5.15 -7.76 -10.53
CA ARG A 353 3.98 -8.04 -11.39
C ARG A 353 2.86 -7.08 -10.99
N TRP A 354 3.00 -5.82 -11.40
CA TRP A 354 1.83 -5.10 -11.92
C TRP A 354 1.32 -5.95 -13.09
N PRO A 355 0.08 -6.48 -13.08
CA PRO A 355 -0.41 -7.21 -14.23
C PRO A 355 -0.73 -6.19 -15.32
N TRP A 356 0.28 -5.81 -16.09
CA TRP A 356 0.08 -5.36 -17.46
C TRP A 356 -0.32 -6.58 -18.29
N HIS A 357 -1.61 -6.94 -18.19
CA HIS A 357 -2.25 -7.93 -19.04
C HIS A 357 -3.53 -7.32 -19.65
N LEU A 358 -3.37 -6.22 -20.36
CA LEU A 358 -4.39 -5.68 -21.27
C LEU A 358 -3.72 -5.42 -22.61
N VAL A 359 -3.89 -6.36 -23.54
CA VAL A 359 -3.49 -6.22 -24.95
C VAL A 359 -4.60 -5.47 -25.69
N THR A 360 -4.20 -4.46 -26.47
CA THR A 360 -5.05 -3.81 -27.45
C THR A 360 -5.16 -4.69 -28.70
N ALA A 361 -6.39 -4.94 -29.16
CA ALA A 361 -6.62 -5.35 -30.54
C ALA A 361 -6.61 -4.09 -31.41
N GLY A 362 -5.49 -3.80 -32.08
CA GLY A 362 -5.41 -2.72 -33.07
C GLY A 362 -4.06 -2.02 -33.05
N GLY A 363 -3.16 -2.44 -33.94
CA GLY A 363 -1.87 -1.78 -34.12
C GLY A 363 -2.04 -0.40 -34.74
N THR A 364 -1.79 0.64 -33.96
CA THR A 364 -1.35 1.95 -34.46
C THR A 364 -0.37 2.57 -33.46
N THR A 365 0.82 2.87 -33.96
CA THR A 365 1.96 3.54 -33.33
C THR A 365 1.59 4.89 -32.71
N LEU A 366 1.58 4.96 -31.37
CA LEU A 366 1.46 6.20 -30.58
C LEU A 366 2.21 6.06 -29.23
N ASP A 367 3.42 5.48 -29.26
CA ASP A 367 4.14 5.02 -28.06
C ASP A 367 5.40 5.84 -27.68
N ARG A 368 5.56 7.06 -28.21
CA ARG A 368 6.78 7.86 -27.94
C ARG A 368 6.54 9.20 -27.25
N GLU A 369 5.40 9.85 -27.49
CA GLU A 369 5.15 11.21 -26.96
C GLU A 369 4.69 11.21 -25.48
N LEU A 370 3.96 10.19 -25.01
CA LEU A 370 3.51 10.12 -23.61
C LEU A 370 4.63 9.82 -22.62
N CYS A 371 5.65 9.03 -23.03
CA CYS A 371 6.85 8.81 -22.21
C CYS A 371 7.78 10.05 -22.18
N GLU A 372 7.81 10.86 -23.24
CA GLU A 372 8.64 12.08 -23.30
C GLU A 372 8.03 13.23 -22.48
N LEU A 373 6.69 13.30 -22.37
CA LEU A 373 6.01 14.26 -21.49
C LEU A 373 6.31 14.01 -20.00
N SER A 374 6.34 12.75 -19.56
CA SER A 374 6.74 12.39 -18.18
C SER A 374 8.22 12.71 -17.90
N ARG A 375 9.12 12.60 -18.89
CA ARG A 375 10.53 12.99 -18.73
C ARG A 375 10.73 14.50 -18.65
N ALA A 376 9.89 15.29 -19.31
CA ALA A 376 10.00 16.75 -19.32
C ALA A 376 9.56 17.40 -18.00
N GLU A 377 8.62 16.79 -17.28
CA GLU A 377 8.13 17.29 -15.98
C GLU A 377 8.98 16.82 -14.78
N CYS A 378 9.82 15.79 -14.93
CA CYS A 378 10.67 15.24 -13.86
C CYS A 378 12.13 15.76 -13.83
N MET A 379 12.52 16.69 -14.69
CA MET A 379 13.84 17.32 -14.67
C MET A 379 13.78 18.67 -13.94
N PRO A 380 14.53 18.89 -12.83
CA PRO A 380 14.75 20.25 -12.37
C PRO A 380 15.52 21.00 -13.46
N ARG A 381 15.01 22.17 -13.87
CA ARG A 381 15.74 23.06 -14.78
C ARG A 381 17.10 23.37 -14.14
N PRO A 382 18.22 23.27 -14.90
CA PRO A 382 19.53 23.58 -14.36
C PRO A 382 19.55 25.03 -13.87
N ARG A 383 20.07 25.23 -12.65
CA ARG A 383 20.52 26.54 -12.18
C ARG A 383 21.90 26.84 -12.75
#